data_AF-A0A1X7SGT3-F1
#
_entry.id   AF-A0A1X7SGT3-F1
#
_cell.length_a   1.000
_cell.length_b   1.000
_cell.length_c   1.000
_cell.angle_alpha   90.00
_cell.angle_beta   90.00
_cell.angle_gamma   90.00
#
_symmetry.space_group_name_H-M   'P 1'
#
loop_
_entity.id
_entity.type
_entity.pdbx_description
1 polymer ?
#
loop_
_entity_poly.entity_id
_entity_poly.type
_entity_poly.pdbx_seq_one_letter_code
_entity_poly.pdbx_strand_id
1 'polypeptide(L)'
;GIKPSLGHDKEASESEILDALRLSKEPMHITHLFNVCSFHHRLPGLVNIGLASVYPNLPEYTDIIPPTVEVIGDLAHVEFACGKLRAN
;
A
#
# COMPACT_ATOMS: atom_id res chain seq x y z
N GLY A 1 12.88 -14.21 10.64
CA GLY A 1 11.69 -14.96 10.18
C GLY A 1 11.33 -14.52 8.78
N ILE A 2 10.38 -15.21 8.14
CA ILE A 2 9.82 -14.80 6.83
C ILE A 2 8.79 -13.69 7.09
N LYS A 3 8.89 -12.56 6.37
CA LYS A 3 7.91 -11.47 6.41
C LYS A 3 7.09 -11.47 5.12
N PRO A 4 5.76 -11.52 5.18
CA PRO A 4 4.93 -11.47 3.98
C PRO A 4 4.97 -10.07 3.34
N SER A 5 4.95 -10.03 2.01
CA SER A 5 4.94 -8.80 1.21
C SER A 5 3.80 -8.84 0.19
N LEU A 6 3.26 -7.67 -0.14
CA LEU A 6 2.32 -7.49 -1.26
C LEU A 6 3.10 -6.93 -2.46
N GLY A 7 2.65 -7.18 -3.68
CA GLY A 7 3.33 -6.66 -4.87
C GLY A 7 2.88 -7.37 -6.13
N HIS A 8 3.32 -6.87 -7.29
CA HIS A 8 2.90 -7.37 -8.62
C HIS A 8 1.38 -7.37 -8.86
N ASP A 9 0.62 -6.61 -8.08
CA ASP A 9 -0.84 -6.59 -8.17
C ASP A 9 -1.32 -5.59 -9.23
N LYS A 10 -2.27 -6.03 -10.05
CA LYS A 10 -2.92 -5.22 -11.09
C LYS A 10 -4.45 -5.27 -11.02
N GLU A 11 -5.02 -6.14 -10.18
CA GLU A 11 -6.42 -6.54 -10.28
C GLU A 11 -7.12 -6.63 -8.92
N ALA A 12 -6.39 -6.74 -7.81
CA ALA A 12 -7.00 -6.87 -6.50
C ALA A 12 -7.87 -5.65 -6.17
N SER A 13 -9.07 -5.93 -5.69
CA SER A 13 -9.98 -4.91 -5.19
C SER A 13 -9.47 -4.30 -3.89
N GLU A 14 -9.95 -3.10 -3.59
CA GLU A 14 -9.70 -2.40 -2.33
C GLU A 14 -9.97 -3.30 -1.10
N SER A 15 -11.08 -4.03 -1.08
CA SER A 15 -11.44 -4.92 0.02
C SER A 15 -10.44 -6.07 0.20
N GLU A 16 -9.98 -6.69 -0.89
CA GLU A 16 -9.00 -7.79 -0.83
C GLU A 16 -7.66 -7.30 -0.28
N ILE A 17 -7.24 -6.10 -0.67
CA ILE A 17 -6.00 -5.49 -0.17
C ILE A 17 -6.12 -5.18 1.32
N LEU A 18 -7.24 -4.58 1.75
CA LEU A 18 -7.49 -4.26 3.15
C LEU A 18 -7.56 -5.53 4.02
N ASP A 19 -8.23 -6.58 3.54
CA ASP A 19 -8.29 -7.86 4.24
C ASP A 19 -6.90 -8.51 4.34
N ALA A 20 -6.08 -8.45 3.29
CA ALA A 20 -4.71 -8.95 3.34
C ALA A 20 -3.86 -8.21 4.38
N LEU A 21 -3.97 -6.87 4.46
CA LEU A 21 -3.24 -6.07 5.45
C LEU A 21 -3.65 -6.40 6.89
N ARG A 22 -4.93 -6.71 7.13
CA ARG A 22 -5.44 -7.09 8.47
C ARG A 22 -4.88 -8.41 8.99
N LEU A 23 -4.41 -9.30 8.12
CA LEU A 23 -3.84 -10.58 8.53
C LEU A 23 -2.50 -10.42 9.26
N SER A 24 -1.81 -9.29 9.08
CA SER A 24 -0.52 -9.03 9.69
C SER A 24 -0.63 -8.19 10.95
N LYS A 25 0.08 -8.60 12.00
CA LYS A 25 0.26 -7.80 13.23
C LYS A 25 1.47 -6.85 13.16
N GLU A 26 2.24 -6.93 12.09
CA GLU A 26 3.39 -6.06 11.80
C GLU A 26 3.15 -5.33 10.45
N PRO A 27 3.78 -4.17 10.22
CA PRO A 27 3.75 -3.53 8.91
C PRO A 27 4.21 -4.48 7.81
N MET A 28 3.37 -4.70 6.80
CA MET A 28 3.76 -5.42 5.59
C MET A 28 4.64 -4.54 4.71
N HIS A 29 5.33 -5.16 3.75
CA HIS A 29 6.10 -4.46 2.73
C HIS A 29 5.42 -4.60 1.37
N ILE A 30 5.27 -3.51 0.63
CA ILE A 30 4.81 -3.53 -0.75
C ILE A 30 6.01 -3.42 -1.70
N THR A 31 6.15 -4.35 -2.63
CA THR A 31 7.19 -4.36 -3.66
C THR A 31 6.63 -3.99 -5.04
N HIS A 32 7.50 -3.46 -5.89
CA HIS A 32 7.23 -3.13 -7.29
C HIS A 32 6.01 -2.23 -7.51
N LEU A 33 5.72 -1.38 -6.52
CA LEU A 33 4.56 -0.50 -6.52
C LEU A 33 4.58 0.46 -7.72
N PHE A 34 5.74 0.98 -8.10
CA PHE A 34 5.92 1.87 -9.24
C PHE A 34 6.15 1.15 -10.58
N ASN A 35 6.60 -0.11 -10.54
CA ASN A 35 7.09 -0.82 -11.72
C ASN A 35 6.03 -1.75 -12.33
N VAL A 36 5.21 -2.37 -11.49
CA VAL A 36 4.27 -3.42 -11.92
C VAL A 36 2.84 -3.11 -11.53
N CYS A 37 2.62 -2.41 -10.40
CA CYS A 37 1.27 -2.20 -9.92
C CYS A 37 0.50 -1.14 -10.73
N SER A 38 -0.82 -1.27 -10.78
CA SER A 38 -1.70 -0.37 -11.53
C SER A 38 -2.24 0.76 -10.65
N PHE A 39 -2.07 2.01 -11.08
CA PHE A 39 -2.74 3.16 -10.46
C PHE A 39 -4.05 3.49 -11.18
N HIS A 40 -5.11 3.73 -10.41
CA HIS A 40 -6.37 4.26 -10.94
C HIS A 40 -6.96 5.30 -9.97
N HIS A 41 -7.50 6.40 -10.51
CA HIS A 41 -8.04 7.50 -9.69
C HIS A 41 -9.43 7.21 -9.12
N ARG A 42 -10.18 6.25 -9.67
CA ARG A 42 -11.54 5.87 -9.18
C ARG A 42 -11.62 4.53 -8.48
N LEU A 43 -10.63 3.67 -8.67
CA LEU A 43 -10.64 2.29 -8.17
C LEU A 43 -9.37 2.13 -7.35
N PRO A 44 -9.45 2.27 -6.01
CA PRO A 44 -8.28 2.17 -5.16
C PRO A 44 -7.66 0.78 -5.26
N GLY A 45 -6.42 0.73 -5.76
CA GLY A 45 -5.60 -0.49 -5.81
C GLY A 45 -4.41 -0.40 -4.85
N LEU A 46 -3.49 -1.36 -4.97
CA LEU A 46 -2.33 -1.45 -4.08
C LEU A 46 -1.45 -0.19 -4.12
N VAL A 47 -1.38 0.51 -5.27
CA VAL A 47 -0.68 1.78 -5.42
C VAL A 47 -1.31 2.89 -4.56
N ASN A 48 -2.64 2.99 -4.56
CA ASN A 48 -3.37 4.01 -3.79
C ASN A 48 -3.16 3.80 -2.29
N ILE A 49 -3.25 2.55 -1.84
CA ILE A 49 -3.05 2.16 -0.44
C ILE A 49 -1.61 2.40 -0.01
N GLY A 50 -0.63 1.95 -0.82
CA GLY A 50 0.79 2.08 -0.47
C GLY A 50 1.32 3.52 -0.45
N LEU A 51 0.72 4.44 -1.22
CA LEU A 51 1.16 5.85 -1.27
C LEU A 51 0.33 6.79 -0.38
N ALA A 52 -0.76 6.30 0.21
CA ALA A 52 -1.58 7.11 1.10
C ALA A 52 -0.81 7.44 2.39
N SER A 53 -0.63 8.72 2.66
CA SER A 53 -0.03 9.19 3.93
C SER A 53 -1.01 9.14 5.10
N VAL A 54 -2.31 9.17 4.81
CA VAL A 54 -3.41 9.06 5.77
C VAL A 54 -4.55 8.32 5.06
N TYR A 55 -5.14 7.35 5.74
CA TYR A 55 -6.31 6.64 5.23
C TYR A 55 -7.62 7.40 5.53
N PRO A 56 -8.68 7.18 4.71
CA PRO A 56 -9.99 7.73 4.99
C PRO A 56 -10.49 7.36 6.39
N ASN A 57 -11.22 8.28 7.02
CA ASN A 57 -11.90 8.00 8.30
C ASN A 57 -13.20 7.20 8.05
N LEU A 58 -13.04 5.96 7.60
CA LEU A 58 -14.11 5.02 7.29
C LEU A 58 -13.88 3.68 8.01
N PRO A 59 -14.95 2.96 8.41
CA PRO A 59 -14.83 1.72 9.18
C PRO A 59 -13.90 0.68 8.56
N GLU A 60 -13.91 0.55 7.23
CA GLU A 60 -13.08 -0.38 6.48
C GLU A 60 -11.58 -0.05 6.49
N TYR A 61 -11.19 1.13 6.92
CA TYR A 61 -9.77 1.50 7.11
C TYR A 61 -9.33 1.44 8.58
N THR A 62 -10.20 0.96 9.48
CA THR A 62 -9.87 0.81 10.90
C THR A 62 -8.96 -0.40 11.11
N ASP A 63 -8.07 -0.31 12.09
CA ASP A 63 -7.18 -1.39 12.55
C ASP A 63 -6.21 -1.95 11.50
N ILE A 64 -5.99 -1.23 10.38
CA ILE A 64 -4.95 -1.57 9.42
C ILE A 64 -3.64 -0.85 9.77
N ILE A 65 -2.54 -1.58 9.70
CA ILE A 65 -1.20 -1.01 9.86
C ILE A 65 -0.73 -0.59 8.46
N PRO A 66 -0.39 0.70 8.24
CA PRO A 66 0.11 1.14 6.95
C PRO A 66 1.36 0.34 6.53
N PRO A 67 1.42 -0.14 5.28
CA PRO A 67 2.57 -0.87 4.79
C PRO A 67 3.73 0.08 4.51
N THR A 68 4.94 -0.47 4.48
CA THR A 68 6.11 0.18 3.91
C THR A 68 6.16 -0.07 2.40
N VAL A 69 6.83 0.79 1.63
CA VAL A 69 6.91 0.65 0.17
C VAL A 69 8.36 0.55 -0.31
N GLU A 70 8.58 -0.32 -1.28
CA GLU A 70 9.79 -0.37 -2.08
C GLU A 70 9.80 0.82 -3.06
N VAL A 71 10.83 1.66 -3.01
CA VAL A 71 10.98 2.85 -3.88
C VAL A 71 11.92 2.56 -5.07
N ILE A 72 12.25 1.30 -5.34
CA ILE A 72 13.40 0.94 -6.18
C ILE A 72 13.24 1.39 -7.64
N GLY A 73 13.98 2.46 -7.96
CA GLY A 73 14.90 2.56 -9.09
C GLY A 73 16.39 2.32 -8.73
N ASP A 74 16.77 2.32 -7.43
CA ASP A 74 18.19 2.50 -7.02
C ASP A 74 18.67 1.53 -5.90
N LEU A 75 18.05 0.36 -5.71
CA LEU A 75 18.39 -0.62 -4.66
C LEU A 75 18.28 -0.11 -3.20
N ALA A 76 17.62 1.02 -2.95
CA ALA A 76 17.41 1.58 -1.61
C ALA A 76 15.98 1.29 -1.10
N HIS A 77 15.88 0.69 0.10
CA HIS A 77 14.62 0.59 0.83
C HIS A 77 14.41 1.87 1.65
N VAL A 78 13.23 2.49 1.54
CA VAL A 78 12.89 3.70 2.29
C VAL A 78 11.81 3.32 3.30
N GLU A 79 12.07 3.55 4.58
CA GLU A 79 11.07 3.27 5.63
C GLU A 79 9.84 4.20 5.56
N PHE A 80 9.96 5.34 4.87
CA PHE A 80 8.89 6.36 4.79
C PHE A 80 8.88 7.09 3.44
N ALA A 81 7.85 6.87 2.63
CA ALA A 81 7.57 7.65 1.42
C ALA A 81 6.26 8.42 1.61
N CYS A 82 6.35 9.73 1.90
CA CYS A 82 5.18 10.57 2.14
C CYS A 82 4.76 11.31 0.86
N GLY A 83 3.70 10.83 0.21
CA GLY A 83 2.95 11.59 -0.78
C GLY A 83 1.89 12.46 -0.09
N LYS A 84 2.01 13.80 -0.20
CA LYS A 84 0.93 14.71 0.20
C LYS A 84 -0.11 14.79 -0.91
N LEU A 85 -1.19 14.02 -0.81
CA LEU A 85 -2.41 14.31 -1.55
C LEU A 85 -3.13 15.46 -0.85
N ARG A 86 -3.00 16.67 -1.40
CA ARG A 86 -3.88 17.78 -1.05
C ARG A 86 -5.16 17.65 -1.86
N ALA A 87 -6.27 17.31 -1.22
CA ALA A 87 -7.60 17.56 -1.75
C ALA A 87 -7.89 19.06 -1.57
N ASN A 88 -8.35 19.72 -2.64
CA ASN A 88 -8.98 21.05 -2.57
C ASN A 88 -10.44 20.90 -2.17
#